data_AF-A0A662S9X8-F1
#
_entry.id   AF-A0A662S9X8-F1
#
_cell.length_a   1.000
_cell.length_b   1.000
_cell.length_c   1.000
_cell.angle_alpha   90.00
_cell.angle_beta   90.00
_cell.angle_gamma   90.00
#
_symmetry.space_group_name_H-M   'P 1'
#
loop_
_entity.id
_entity.type
_entity.pdbx_description
1 polymer ?
#
loop_
_entity_poly.entity_id
_entity_poly.type
_entity_poly.pdbx_seq_one_letter_code
_entity_poly.pdbx_strand_id
1 'polypeptide(L)'
;MRFHSEAAFAVRARGHPNVRARHRTTMEVTRDDYLTERGDCILAIEADAACSDVPDWLREHLRSGGWVLIELEVETEGGGGGEAFSFRARGDPRLTLASDRSIVIRRSSYVDDRTLAVLAEAAAADVPRSMVRALRAGARLTLTVRPLVGGAGAEGDHRNP
;
A
#
# COMPACT_ATOMS: atom_id res chain seq x y z
N MET A 1 24.08 -16.87 -3.58
CA MET A 1 22.62 -16.77 -3.35
C MET A 1 22.15 -15.56 -4.14
N ARG A 2 21.58 -15.77 -5.34
CA ARG A 2 21.16 -14.67 -6.23
C ARG A 2 19.64 -14.60 -6.18
N PHE A 3 19.14 -13.54 -5.58
CA PHE A 3 17.73 -13.18 -5.60
C PHE A 3 17.43 -12.66 -7.02
N HIS A 4 16.55 -13.33 -7.75
CA HIS A 4 15.99 -12.87 -9.03
C HIS A 4 14.49 -12.88 -8.75
N SER A 5 13.83 -11.78 -8.37
CA SER A 5 13.72 -10.47 -9.04
C SER A 5 13.52 -9.30 -8.07
N GLU A 6 14.08 -8.12 -8.38
CA GLU A 6 13.84 -6.82 -7.71
C GLU A 6 12.52 -6.14 -8.14
N ALA A 7 11.55 -6.89 -8.68
CA ALA A 7 10.34 -6.32 -9.25
C ALA A 7 9.50 -5.63 -8.16
N ALA A 8 9.20 -4.36 -8.39
CA ALA A 8 8.36 -3.55 -7.53
C ALA A 8 7.28 -2.85 -8.37
N PHE A 9 6.10 -2.68 -7.79
CA PHE A 9 5.06 -1.84 -8.35
C PHE A 9 5.04 -0.52 -7.57
N ALA A 10 5.24 0.60 -8.27
CA ALA A 10 5.30 1.93 -7.67
C ALA A 10 4.14 2.78 -8.19
N VAL A 11 3.52 3.52 -7.27
CA VAL A 11 2.41 4.44 -7.53
C VAL A 11 2.79 5.81 -7.01
N ARG A 12 2.77 6.80 -7.88
CA ARG A 12 3.04 8.19 -7.51
C ARG A 12 1.73 8.93 -7.32
N ALA A 13 1.66 9.68 -6.25
CA ALA A 13 0.52 10.48 -5.88
C ALA A 13 1.00 11.76 -5.17
N ARG A 14 0.07 12.64 -4.82
CA ARG A 14 0.38 13.86 -4.07
C ARG A 14 -0.56 14.04 -2.89
N GLY A 15 -0.04 14.65 -1.84
CA GLY A 15 -0.83 15.00 -0.67
C GLY A 15 -1.85 16.11 -0.95
N HIS A 16 -2.74 16.36 0.01
CA HIS A 16 -3.82 17.33 -0.09
C HIS A 16 -4.09 18.02 1.26
N PRO A 17 -4.54 19.29 1.31
CA PRO A 17 -4.82 20.01 2.56
C PRO A 17 -5.77 19.32 3.57
N ASN A 18 -6.62 18.43 3.06
CA ASN A 18 -7.57 17.64 3.86
C ASN A 18 -7.06 16.26 4.30
N VAL A 19 -5.79 15.91 4.03
CA VAL A 19 -5.20 14.66 4.52
C VAL A 19 -5.17 14.69 6.06
N ARG A 20 -5.85 13.70 6.67
CA ARG A 20 -5.92 13.52 8.13
C ARG A 20 -5.21 12.26 8.61
N ALA A 21 -5.26 11.19 7.81
CA ALA A 21 -4.63 9.90 8.08
C ALA A 21 -4.92 9.40 9.52
N ARG A 22 -6.20 9.25 9.86
CA ARG A 22 -6.67 8.84 11.21
C ARG A 22 -7.41 7.52 11.22
N HIS A 23 -7.75 6.98 10.05
CA HIS A 23 -8.48 5.73 9.97
C HIS A 23 -7.66 4.58 10.55
N ARG A 24 -8.28 3.79 11.44
CA ARG A 24 -7.60 2.78 12.26
C ARG A 24 -7.53 1.40 11.60
N THR A 25 -8.09 1.22 10.42
CA THR A 25 -8.11 -0.11 9.78
C THR A 25 -7.78 -0.09 8.30
N THR A 26 -7.66 1.09 7.68
CA THR A 26 -7.33 1.22 6.26
C THR A 26 -6.42 2.41 6.00
N MET A 27 -5.71 2.33 4.89
CA MET A 27 -5.14 3.49 4.20
C MET A 27 -5.47 3.42 2.71
N GLU A 28 -5.55 4.57 2.07
CA GLU A 28 -5.98 4.70 0.68
C GLU A 28 -5.13 5.72 -0.09
N VAL A 29 -4.86 5.40 -1.35
CA VAL A 29 -4.36 6.32 -2.38
C VAL A 29 -5.35 6.27 -3.54
N THR A 30 -5.74 7.43 -4.06
CA THR A 30 -6.80 7.55 -5.08
C THR A 30 -6.36 8.38 -6.28
N ARG A 31 -6.92 8.06 -7.46
CA ARG A 31 -6.82 8.87 -8.68
C ARG A 31 -7.65 10.14 -8.64
N ASP A 32 -8.67 10.20 -7.77
CA ASP A 32 -9.49 11.39 -7.62
C ASP A 32 -8.60 12.60 -7.32
N ASP A 33 -8.98 13.78 -7.83
CA ASP A 33 -8.25 15.04 -7.65
C ASP A 33 -8.74 15.86 -6.44
N TYR A 34 -9.68 15.29 -5.68
CA TYR A 34 -10.28 15.93 -4.53
C TYR A 34 -10.29 15.01 -3.30
N LEU A 35 -10.22 15.61 -2.12
CA LEU A 35 -10.38 14.92 -0.84
C LEU A 35 -11.22 15.76 0.11
N THR A 36 -12.30 15.17 0.62
CA THR A 36 -13.11 15.79 1.68
C THR A 36 -12.54 15.49 3.07
N GLU A 37 -12.93 16.28 4.07
CA GLU A 37 -12.50 16.07 5.47
C GLU A 37 -12.96 14.74 6.08
N ARG A 38 -13.94 14.06 5.45
CA ARG A 38 -14.45 12.75 5.87
C ARG A 38 -13.55 11.59 5.43
N GLY A 39 -12.72 11.79 4.40
CA GLY A 39 -11.80 10.76 3.88
C GLY A 39 -10.57 10.59 4.75
N ASP A 40 -10.74 10.13 5.98
CA ASP A 40 -9.65 10.07 6.96
C ASP A 40 -8.69 8.87 6.79
N CYS A 41 -9.00 7.95 5.85
CA CYS A 41 -8.09 6.90 5.39
C CYS A 41 -7.19 7.30 4.22
N ILE A 42 -7.52 8.38 3.49
CA ILE A 42 -6.80 8.79 2.29
C ILE A 42 -5.50 9.51 2.68
N LEU A 43 -4.39 9.05 2.11
CA LEU A 43 -3.05 9.62 2.29
C LEU A 43 -2.66 10.57 1.15
N ALA A 44 -3.08 10.25 -0.07
CA ALA A 44 -2.74 11.00 -1.27
C ALA A 44 -3.79 10.84 -2.37
N ILE A 45 -3.84 11.84 -3.24
CA ILE A 45 -4.75 12.00 -4.38
C ILE A 45 -3.95 12.07 -5.70
N GLU A 46 -4.65 12.13 -6.84
CA GLU A 46 -4.05 12.18 -8.19
C GLU A 46 -3.00 11.08 -8.41
N ALA A 47 -3.30 9.87 -7.97
CA ALA A 47 -2.46 8.70 -8.20
C ALA A 47 -2.32 8.40 -9.70
N ASP A 48 -1.12 8.04 -10.16
CA ASP A 48 -0.90 7.61 -11.54
C ASP A 48 -1.39 6.19 -11.83
N ALA A 49 -1.60 5.37 -10.79
CA ALA A 49 -2.07 4.00 -10.89
C ALA A 49 -3.14 3.66 -9.83
N ALA A 50 -3.99 2.70 -10.17
CA ALA A 50 -5.00 2.11 -9.31
C ALA A 50 -4.85 0.58 -9.24
N CYS A 51 -5.75 -0.11 -8.54
CA CYS A 51 -5.74 -1.57 -8.45
C CYS A 51 -5.83 -2.28 -9.81
N SER A 52 -6.53 -1.70 -10.79
CA SER A 52 -6.61 -2.21 -12.16
C SER A 52 -5.26 -2.27 -12.86
N ASP A 53 -4.31 -1.40 -12.49
CA ASP A 53 -3.00 -1.27 -13.12
C ASP A 53 -1.93 -2.16 -12.45
N VAL A 54 -2.30 -2.91 -11.40
CA VAL A 54 -1.40 -3.87 -10.76
C VAL A 54 -0.96 -4.90 -11.81
N PRO A 55 0.36 -5.05 -12.05
CA PRO A 55 0.89 -5.93 -13.09
C PRO A 55 0.63 -7.40 -12.76
N ASP A 56 0.52 -8.23 -13.79
CA ASP A 56 0.11 -9.64 -13.66
C ASP A 56 0.96 -10.43 -12.67
N TRP A 57 2.28 -10.27 -12.69
CA TRP A 57 3.19 -10.95 -11.75
C TRP A 57 2.87 -10.62 -10.28
N LEU A 58 2.46 -9.38 -9.97
CA LEU A 58 2.11 -8.96 -8.62
C LEU A 58 0.70 -9.39 -8.28
N ARG A 59 -0.22 -9.32 -9.25
CA ARG A 59 -1.60 -9.79 -9.13
C ARG A 59 -1.65 -11.27 -8.78
N GLU A 60 -0.84 -12.10 -9.45
CA GLU A 60 -0.71 -13.53 -9.17
C GLU A 60 -0.17 -13.78 -7.75
N HIS A 61 0.90 -13.08 -7.35
CA HIS A 61 1.47 -13.17 -5.99
C HIS A 61 0.48 -12.75 -4.90
N LEU A 62 -0.27 -11.68 -5.11
CA LEU A 62 -1.31 -11.24 -4.19
C LEU A 62 -2.46 -12.26 -4.11
N ARG A 63 -2.91 -12.81 -5.24
CA ARG A 63 -3.98 -13.82 -5.26
C ARG A 63 -3.55 -15.18 -4.73
N SER A 64 -2.26 -15.50 -4.69
CA SER A 64 -1.77 -16.70 -3.99
C SER A 64 -1.74 -16.55 -2.46
N GLY A 65 -2.10 -15.36 -1.94
CA GLY A 65 -2.02 -15.05 -0.52
C GLY A 65 -0.60 -14.72 -0.04
N GLY A 66 0.29 -14.35 -0.97
CA GLY A 66 1.67 -13.99 -0.70
C GLY A 66 1.79 -12.73 0.15
N TRP A 67 2.87 -12.64 0.92
CA TRP A 67 3.19 -11.44 1.70
C TRP A 67 3.85 -10.38 0.81
N VAL A 68 3.57 -9.11 1.09
CA VAL A 68 4.19 -7.97 0.41
C VAL A 68 4.74 -7.00 1.44
N LEU A 69 5.83 -6.32 1.07
CA LEU A 69 6.31 -5.13 1.74
C LEU A 69 5.65 -3.92 1.08
N ILE A 70 5.01 -3.10 1.88
CA ILE A 70 4.47 -1.80 1.50
C ILE A 70 5.44 -0.75 2.02
N GLU A 71 5.86 0.16 1.14
CA GLU A 71 6.74 1.28 1.46
C GLU A 71 6.08 2.58 1.01
N LEU A 72 5.99 3.55 1.91
CA LEU A 72 5.53 4.90 1.67
C LEU A 72 6.73 5.83 1.76
N GLU A 73 7.05 6.52 0.67
CA GLU A 73 8.10 7.54 0.63
C GLU A 73 7.48 8.90 0.39
N VAL A 74 7.75 9.86 1.27
CA VAL A 74 7.23 11.23 1.18
C VAL A 74 8.38 12.20 0.91
N GLU A 75 8.28 12.91 -0.21
CA GLU A 75 9.25 13.89 -0.67
C GLU A 75 8.68 15.31 -0.58
N THR A 76 9.39 16.19 0.12
CA THR A 76 9.04 17.61 0.24
C THR A 76 9.80 18.44 -0.79
N GLU A 77 9.16 19.51 -1.28
CA GLU A 77 9.84 20.47 -2.15
C GLU A 77 10.93 21.21 -1.37
N GLY A 78 12.12 21.37 -1.97
CA GLY A 78 13.25 22.10 -1.37
C GLY A 78 14.44 21.26 -0.90
N GLY A 79 14.48 19.95 -1.18
CA GLY A 79 15.69 19.14 -1.07
C GLY A 79 16.11 18.72 0.35
N GLY A 80 15.21 18.85 1.34
CA GLY A 80 15.47 18.52 2.75
C GLY A 80 15.45 17.02 3.12
N GLY A 81 15.54 16.12 2.14
CA GLY A 81 15.41 14.66 2.33
C GLY A 81 13.96 14.16 2.33
N GLY A 82 13.79 12.85 2.04
CA GLY A 82 12.50 12.16 2.07
C GLY A 82 12.34 11.35 3.36
N GLU A 83 11.10 11.24 3.84
CA GLU A 83 10.74 10.34 4.95
C GLU A 83 10.14 9.05 4.40
N ALA A 84 10.52 7.91 4.98
CA ALA A 84 10.02 6.60 4.57
C ALA A 84 9.32 5.88 5.73
N PHE A 85 8.25 5.16 5.42
CA PHE A 85 7.53 4.29 6.35
C PHE A 85 7.12 3.00 5.66
N SER A 86 7.50 1.85 6.24
CA SER A 86 7.27 0.54 5.64
C SER A 86 6.61 -0.44 6.59
N PHE A 87 5.77 -1.32 6.07
CA PHE A 87 5.07 -2.35 6.84
C PHE A 87 4.67 -3.51 5.93
N ARG A 88 4.35 -4.67 6.52
CA ARG A 88 3.93 -5.85 5.74
C ARG A 88 2.42 -5.92 5.63
N ALA A 89 1.96 -6.48 4.52
CA ALA A 89 0.57 -6.86 4.31
C ALA A 89 0.52 -8.18 3.53
N ARG A 90 -0.66 -8.79 3.47
CA ARG A 90 -0.86 -10.07 2.82
C ARG A 90 -1.85 -9.95 1.67
N GLY A 91 -1.58 -10.64 0.58
CA GLY A 91 -2.57 -10.90 -0.45
C GLY A 91 -3.71 -11.80 0.04
N ASP A 92 -4.72 -12.01 -0.80
CA ASP A 92 -5.85 -12.91 -0.55
C ASP A 92 -6.38 -13.46 -1.89
N PRO A 93 -6.74 -14.76 -1.98
CA PRO A 93 -7.31 -15.35 -3.20
C PRO A 93 -8.59 -14.68 -3.70
N ARG A 94 -9.29 -13.93 -2.84
CA ARG A 94 -10.52 -13.21 -3.19
C ARG A 94 -10.27 -11.84 -3.83
N LEU A 95 -9.01 -11.37 -3.89
CA LEU A 95 -8.68 -10.05 -4.44
C LEU A 95 -9.06 -9.95 -5.92
N THR A 96 -10.00 -9.06 -6.25
CA THR A 96 -10.38 -8.78 -7.64
C THR A 96 -9.39 -7.83 -8.31
N LEU A 97 -8.84 -6.85 -7.57
CA LEU A 97 -7.92 -5.82 -8.08
C LEU A 97 -8.49 -5.16 -9.34
N ALA A 98 -9.75 -4.72 -9.24
CA ALA A 98 -10.55 -4.28 -10.38
C ALA A 98 -10.84 -2.77 -10.37
N SER A 99 -10.63 -2.07 -9.25
CA SER A 99 -10.87 -0.63 -9.18
C SER A 99 -9.90 0.12 -10.10
N ASP A 100 -10.48 0.93 -10.97
CA ASP A 100 -9.81 1.91 -11.83
C ASP A 100 -9.51 3.24 -11.11
N ARG A 101 -9.89 3.36 -9.83
CA ARG A 101 -9.85 4.63 -9.07
C ARG A 101 -8.94 4.60 -7.85
N SER A 102 -8.96 3.55 -7.04
CA SER A 102 -8.28 3.56 -5.74
C SER A 102 -7.47 2.30 -5.47
N ILE A 103 -6.49 2.46 -4.59
CA ILE A 103 -5.73 1.41 -3.92
C ILE A 103 -5.99 1.54 -2.42
N VAL A 104 -6.55 0.49 -1.82
CA VAL A 104 -6.84 0.41 -0.38
C VAL A 104 -6.08 -0.74 0.24
N ILE A 105 -5.35 -0.46 1.32
CA ILE A 105 -4.66 -1.47 2.13
C ILE A 105 -5.38 -1.57 3.47
N ARG A 106 -5.69 -2.80 3.91
CA ARG A 106 -6.59 -3.06 5.04
C ARG A 106 -5.91 -3.88 6.12
N ARG A 107 -6.18 -3.56 7.40
CA ARG A 107 -5.84 -4.45 8.53
C ARG A 107 -6.78 -5.64 8.62
N SER A 108 -8.05 -5.47 8.23
CA SER A 108 -9.03 -6.57 8.22
C SER A 108 -8.81 -7.49 7.01
N SER A 109 -9.50 -8.63 7.00
CA SER A 109 -9.57 -9.57 5.88
C SER A 109 -10.70 -9.26 4.89
N TYR A 110 -11.30 -8.07 4.96
CA TYR A 110 -12.35 -7.64 4.05
C TYR A 110 -11.77 -7.31 2.67
N VAL A 111 -12.46 -7.73 1.61
CA VAL A 111 -12.04 -7.51 0.22
C VAL A 111 -13.15 -6.81 -0.55
N ASP A 112 -12.80 -5.75 -1.27
CA ASP A 112 -13.58 -5.13 -2.34
C ASP A 112 -12.65 -4.84 -3.53
N ASP A 113 -13.19 -4.25 -4.60
CA ASP A 113 -12.44 -3.98 -5.84
C ASP A 113 -11.24 -3.05 -5.67
N ARG A 114 -11.21 -2.27 -4.59
CA ARG A 114 -10.14 -1.33 -4.25
C ARG A 114 -9.08 -1.97 -3.37
N THR A 115 -9.36 -3.13 -2.75
CA THR A 115 -8.40 -3.78 -1.86
C THR A 115 -7.20 -4.28 -2.64
N LEU A 116 -6.01 -3.78 -2.31
CA LEU A 116 -4.73 -4.29 -2.80
C LEU A 116 -4.19 -5.40 -1.90
N ALA A 117 -4.27 -5.20 -0.59
CA ALA A 117 -3.77 -6.13 0.41
C ALA A 117 -4.58 -6.04 1.71
N VAL A 118 -4.59 -7.14 2.45
CA VAL A 118 -5.31 -7.35 3.72
C VAL A 118 -4.32 -7.71 4.83
N LEU A 119 -4.81 -7.81 6.08
CA LEU A 119 -3.99 -8.19 7.23
C LEU A 119 -2.72 -7.33 7.39
N ALA A 120 -2.80 -6.06 7.02
CA ALA A 120 -1.70 -5.12 7.10
C ALA A 120 -1.30 -4.85 8.56
N GLU A 121 0.01 -4.75 8.81
CA GLU A 121 0.59 -4.37 10.11
C GLU A 121 0.32 -2.90 10.46
N ALA A 122 -0.02 -2.07 9.48
CA ALA A 122 -0.32 -0.64 9.65
C ALA A 122 -1.59 -0.20 8.89
N ALA A 123 -2.15 0.92 9.31
CA ALA A 123 -3.18 1.71 8.64
C ALA A 123 -2.82 3.20 8.66
N ALA A 124 -3.71 4.06 8.14
CA ALA A 124 -3.46 5.49 8.03
C ALA A 124 -3.11 6.14 9.39
N ALA A 125 -3.75 5.68 10.47
CA ALA A 125 -3.46 6.16 11.84
C ALA A 125 -2.00 5.94 12.29
N ASP A 126 -1.29 4.97 11.72
CA ASP A 126 0.06 4.57 12.16
C ASP A 126 1.18 5.28 11.38
N VAL A 127 0.83 5.97 10.28
CA VAL A 127 1.80 6.73 9.47
C VAL A 127 2.47 7.83 10.34
N PRO A 128 3.79 8.06 10.26
CA PRO A 128 4.44 9.12 11.02
C PRO A 128 3.76 10.48 10.85
N ARG A 129 3.57 11.20 11.96
CA ARG A 129 2.82 12.47 11.93
C ARG A 129 3.54 13.58 11.18
N SER A 130 4.87 13.51 11.06
CA SER A 130 5.69 14.35 10.19
C SER A 130 5.33 14.15 8.72
N MET A 131 5.31 12.90 8.24
CA MET A 131 4.85 12.54 6.88
C MET A 131 3.43 13.03 6.61
N VAL A 132 2.49 12.85 7.56
CA VAL A 132 1.11 13.35 7.40
C VAL A 132 1.06 14.86 7.26
N ARG A 133 1.88 15.62 8.00
CA ARG A 133 1.97 17.08 7.85
C ARG A 133 2.54 17.48 6.49
N ALA A 134 3.56 16.77 6.01
CA ALA A 134 4.14 16.99 4.68
C ALA A 134 3.09 16.72 3.58
N LEU A 135 2.38 15.59 3.64
CA LEU A 135 1.28 15.29 2.72
C LEU A 135 0.18 16.34 2.79
N ARG A 136 -0.16 16.83 3.99
CA ARG A 136 -1.13 17.91 4.14
C ARG A 136 -0.66 19.22 3.46
N ALA A 137 0.65 19.45 3.40
CA ALA A 137 1.24 20.58 2.68
C ALA A 137 1.38 20.35 1.16
N GLY A 138 0.94 19.19 0.65
CA GLY A 138 0.99 18.86 -0.79
C GLY A 138 2.25 18.11 -1.23
N ALA A 139 3.03 17.55 -0.30
CA ALA A 139 4.20 16.73 -0.62
C ALA A 139 3.87 15.55 -1.52
N ARG A 140 4.87 15.04 -2.26
CA ARG A 140 4.71 13.89 -3.15
C ARG A 140 4.78 12.60 -2.33
N LEU A 141 3.96 11.63 -2.70
CA LEU A 141 3.97 10.28 -2.14
C LEU A 141 4.35 9.29 -3.23
N THR A 142 5.31 8.41 -2.95
CA THR A 142 5.53 7.18 -3.71
C THR A 142 5.14 6.00 -2.83
N LEU A 143 4.11 5.26 -3.24
CA LEU A 143 3.72 3.98 -2.68
C LEU A 143 4.41 2.87 -3.48
N THR A 144 5.27 2.09 -2.83
CA THR A 144 5.95 0.95 -3.45
C THR A 144 5.48 -0.36 -2.84
N VAL A 145 5.21 -1.35 -3.69
CA VAL A 145 4.73 -2.67 -3.32
C VAL A 145 5.72 -3.70 -3.84
N ARG A 146 6.32 -4.47 -2.93
CA ARG A 146 7.31 -5.50 -3.25
C ARG A 146 6.84 -6.87 -2.75
N PRO A 147 6.87 -7.92 -3.59
CA PRO A 147 6.57 -9.27 -3.15
C PRO A 147 7.66 -9.74 -2.17
N LEU A 148 7.25 -10.29 -1.04
CA LEU A 148 8.14 -11.00 -0.13
C LEU A 148 8.15 -12.47 -0.54
N VAL A 149 9.19 -12.87 -1.27
CA VAL A 149 9.41 -14.26 -1.64
C VAL A 149 10.10 -14.95 -0.46
N GLY A 150 9.40 -15.88 0.19
CA GLY A 150 10.01 -16.75 1.18
C GLY A 150 11.09 -17.61 0.51
N GLY A 151 12.31 -17.60 1.04
CA GLY A 151 13.25 -18.69 0.76
C GLY A 151 12.58 -20.01 1.16
N ALA A 152 12.69 -21.03 0.32
CA ALA A 152 12.15 -22.36 0.58
C ALA A 152 12.46 -22.81 2.02
N GLY A 153 11.41 -23.07 2.82
CA GLY A 153 11.58 -23.61 4.17
C GLY A 153 10.50 -23.19 5.15
N ALA A 154 9.25 -23.61 4.92
CA ALA A 154 8.24 -23.75 5.99
C ALA A 154 7.01 -24.56 5.53
N GLU A 155 7.20 -25.71 4.87
CA GLU A 155 6.18 -26.76 4.85
C GLU A 155 6.89 -28.11 4.99
N GLY A 156 6.57 -28.84 6.05
CA GLY A 156 7.06 -30.20 6.23
C GLY A 156 7.37 -30.63 7.66
N ASP A 157 6.47 -30.44 8.62
CA ASP A 157 6.29 -31.46 9.65
C ASP A 157 4.86 -31.46 10.20
N HIS A 158 3.99 -32.20 9.52
CA HIS A 158 2.80 -32.76 10.16
C HIS A 158 2.96 -34.28 10.13
N ARG A 159 3.96 -34.79 10.86
CA ARG A 159 3.89 -36.13 11.42
C ARG A 159 2.81 -36.11 12.50
N ASN A 160 1.67 -36.72 12.20
CA ASN A 160 0.79 -37.22 13.25
C ASN A 160 0.94 -38.75 13.29
N PRO A 161 1.15 -39.39 14.47
CA PRO A 161 1.08 -40.84 14.60
C PRO A 161 -0.34 -41.38 14.35
#